data_AF-A0AAD4ZFS6-F1
#
_entry.id   AF-A0AAD4ZFS6-F1
#
_cell.length_a   1.000
_cell.length_b   1.000
_cell.length_c   1.000
_cell.angle_alpha   90.00
_cell.angle_beta   90.00
_cell.angle_gamma   90.00
#
_symmetry.space_group_name_H-M   'P 1'
#
loop_
_entity.id
_entity.type
_entity.pdbx_description
1 polymer ?
#
loop_
_entity_poly.entity_id
_entity_poly.type
_entity_poly.pdbx_seq_one_letter_code
_entity_poly.pdbx_strand_id
1 'polypeptide(L)'
;MAFVVGQGGKKSVVASAAKKWKDFKSTLSRHYILPYTNDKEKLSQPPEIYKFIEKAQWDAFVASRLSKDFESVHSQHAQIREKLEYNHRLSRKGYAGLEDQLEETMPGVETDRSTLWKRARQDKHGNIPDPKVAEKAKLIDELQKQVSEGKVRVDGSKDVLTMALGPEHPGRLRGVGAGISPRQYFNLPKP
;
A
#
# COMPACT_ATOMS: atom_id res chain seq x y z
N MET A 1 8.25 32.94 -5.76
CA MET A 1 7.29 33.13 -4.63
C MET A 1 7.65 32.14 -3.53
N ALA A 2 7.84 32.60 -2.29
CA ALA A 2 8.05 31.71 -1.15
C ALA A 2 6.70 31.31 -0.55
N PHE A 3 6.42 30.01 -0.48
CA PHE A 3 5.17 29.50 0.08
C PHE A 3 5.30 29.42 1.61
N VAL A 4 4.51 30.21 2.34
CA VAL A 4 4.55 30.23 3.81
C VAL A 4 3.68 29.09 4.35
N VAL A 5 4.32 28.14 5.05
CA VAL A 5 3.62 27.00 5.69
C VAL A 5 3.40 27.30 7.16
N GLY A 6 2.13 27.33 7.59
CA GLY A 6 1.76 27.48 9.00
C GLY A 6 2.32 26.34 9.88
N GLN A 7 2.66 26.65 11.14
CA GLN A 7 3.37 25.73 12.05
C GLN A 7 2.71 24.35 12.19
N GLY A 8 1.37 24.29 12.29
CA GLY A 8 0.63 23.02 12.43
C GLY A 8 0.68 22.12 11.19
N GLY A 9 0.95 22.68 10.00
CA GLY A 9 0.97 21.93 8.73
C GLY A 9 2.35 21.48 8.28
N LYS A 10 3.44 22.01 8.88
CA LYS A 10 4.82 21.81 8.40
C LYS A 10 5.19 20.34 8.23
N LYS A 11 4.88 19.49 9.22
CA LYS A 11 5.21 18.06 9.18
C LYS A 11 4.52 17.36 8.01
N SER A 12 3.24 17.65 7.79
CA SER A 12 2.46 17.07 6.69
C SER A 12 2.99 17.53 5.32
N VAL A 13 3.27 18.82 5.18
CA VAL A 13 3.79 19.39 3.93
C VAL A 13 5.17 18.80 3.59
N VAL A 14 6.09 18.74 4.54
CA VAL A 14 7.42 18.13 4.33
C VAL A 14 7.31 16.65 4.01
N ALA A 15 6.45 15.89 4.70
CA ALA A 15 6.22 14.48 4.39
C ALA A 15 5.68 14.28 2.96
N SER A 16 4.74 15.13 2.53
CA SER A 16 4.19 15.12 1.18
C SER A 16 5.25 15.47 0.13
N ALA A 17 6.06 16.50 0.37
CA ALA A 17 7.15 16.90 -0.51
C ALA A 17 8.20 15.78 -0.65
N ALA A 18 8.61 15.16 0.47
CA ALA A 18 9.53 14.03 0.48
C ALA A 18 8.96 12.82 -0.29
N LYS A 19 7.65 12.56 -0.20
CA LYS A 19 7.00 11.52 -1.00
C LYS A 19 7.06 11.85 -2.49
N LYS A 20 6.66 13.06 -2.89
CA LYS A 20 6.71 13.49 -4.30
C LYS A 20 8.13 13.42 -4.87
N TRP A 21 9.14 13.78 -4.09
CA TRP A 21 10.55 13.66 -4.49
C TRP A 21 10.98 12.21 -4.68
N LYS A 22 10.55 11.30 -3.79
CA LYS A 22 10.79 9.86 -3.96
C LYS A 22 10.10 9.32 -5.20
N ASP A 23 8.83 9.66 -5.42
CA ASP A 23 8.05 9.24 -6.59
C ASP A 23 8.69 9.75 -7.89
N PHE A 24 9.14 11.01 -7.92
CA PHE A 24 9.85 11.61 -9.05
C PHE A 24 11.13 10.85 -9.41
N LYS A 25 12.00 10.59 -8.41
CA LYS A 25 13.21 9.79 -8.62
C LYS A 25 12.90 8.37 -9.09
N SER A 26 11.82 7.76 -8.60
CA SER A 26 11.36 6.45 -9.06
C SER A 26 10.93 6.48 -10.53
N THR A 27 10.21 7.51 -10.95
CA THR A 27 9.81 7.72 -12.36
C THR A 27 11.05 7.86 -13.25
N LEU A 28 12.02 8.68 -12.85
CA LEU A 28 13.28 8.83 -13.59
C LEU A 28 13.98 7.49 -13.76
N SER A 29 14.16 6.74 -12.67
CA SER A 29 14.82 5.44 -12.73
C SER A 29 14.07 4.45 -13.62
N ARG A 30 12.74 4.33 -13.48
CA ARG A 30 11.95 3.34 -14.20
C ARG A 30 11.83 3.61 -15.70
N HIS A 31 11.72 4.87 -16.10
CA HIS A 31 11.43 5.21 -17.49
C HIS A 31 12.65 5.65 -18.29
N TYR A 32 13.65 6.22 -17.63
CA TYR A 32 14.77 6.89 -18.32
C TYR A 32 16.13 6.28 -18.00
N ILE A 33 16.23 5.35 -17.03
CA ILE A 33 17.50 4.71 -16.67
C ILE A 33 17.44 3.20 -16.91
N LEU A 34 16.56 2.49 -16.20
CA LEU A 34 16.49 1.03 -16.25
C LEU A 34 16.25 0.44 -17.65
N PRO A 35 15.45 1.05 -18.54
CA PRO A 35 15.29 0.55 -19.91
C PRO A 35 16.53 0.72 -20.80
N TYR A 36 17.48 1.57 -20.41
CA TYR A 36 18.64 1.97 -21.21
C TYR A 36 19.97 1.69 -20.52
N THR A 37 20.01 0.74 -19.59
CA THR A 37 21.20 0.38 -18.80
C THR A 37 22.44 0.10 -19.65
N ASN A 38 22.24 -0.47 -20.85
CA ASN A 38 23.32 -0.80 -21.79
C ASN A 38 23.62 0.31 -22.82
N ASP A 39 22.81 1.36 -22.88
CA ASP A 39 22.87 2.41 -23.90
C ASP A 39 23.36 3.73 -23.29
N LYS A 40 24.69 3.91 -23.30
CA LYS A 40 25.34 5.08 -22.70
C LYS A 40 24.96 6.39 -23.39
N GLU A 41 24.63 6.36 -24.67
CA GLU A 41 24.25 7.58 -25.41
C GLU A 41 22.90 8.11 -24.91
N LYS A 42 21.92 7.21 -24.74
CA LYS A 42 20.60 7.57 -24.19
C LYS A 42 20.65 8.03 -22.72
N LEU A 43 21.66 7.62 -21.97
CA LEU A 43 21.86 8.06 -20.59
C LEU A 43 22.72 9.32 -20.45
N SER A 44 23.31 9.82 -21.55
CA SER A 44 24.28 10.93 -21.51
C SER A 44 23.69 12.28 -21.12
N GLN A 45 22.37 12.45 -21.32
CA GLN A 45 21.64 13.68 -21.04
C GLN A 45 20.37 13.40 -20.23
N PRO A 46 19.95 14.33 -19.35
CA PRO A 46 18.67 14.22 -18.67
C PRO A 46 17.52 14.30 -19.67
N PRO A 47 16.34 13.73 -19.33
CA PRO A 47 15.16 13.84 -20.18
C PRO A 47 14.78 15.31 -20.44
N GLU A 48 14.55 15.67 -21.70
CA GLU A 48 14.26 17.06 -22.11
C GLU A 48 13.06 17.69 -21.39
N ILE A 49 12.10 16.86 -20.96
CA ILE A 49 10.93 17.29 -20.19
C ILE A 49 11.29 17.86 -18.81
N TYR A 50 12.50 17.59 -18.31
CA TYR A 50 12.98 18.02 -17.00
C TYR A 50 14.20 18.95 -17.12
N LYS A 51 13.99 20.11 -17.75
CA LYS A 51 15.03 21.14 -18.00
C LYS A 51 15.73 21.68 -16.74
N PHE A 52 15.15 21.46 -15.56
CA PHE A 52 15.72 21.89 -14.28
C PHE A 52 16.78 20.91 -13.74
N ILE A 53 16.93 19.73 -14.34
CA ILE A 53 17.97 18.78 -13.93
C ILE A 53 19.27 19.18 -14.62
N GLU A 54 20.26 19.57 -13.82
CA GLU A 54 21.59 19.84 -14.34
C GLU A 54 22.29 18.55 -14.77
N LYS A 55 23.12 18.61 -15.81
CA LYS A 55 23.83 17.44 -16.32
C LYS A 55 24.65 16.73 -15.24
N ALA A 56 25.37 17.47 -14.41
CA ALA A 56 26.18 16.89 -13.34
C ALA A 56 25.31 16.12 -12.31
N GLN A 57 24.12 16.63 -11.99
CA GLN A 57 23.17 15.97 -11.09
C GLN A 57 22.60 14.69 -11.73
N TRP A 58 22.31 14.75 -13.04
CA TRP A 58 21.86 13.60 -13.81
C TRP A 58 22.93 12.50 -13.86
N ASP A 59 24.15 12.84 -14.23
CA ASP A 59 25.27 11.87 -14.32
C ASP A 59 25.50 11.17 -12.97
N ALA A 60 25.53 11.94 -11.87
CA ALA A 60 25.65 11.39 -10.52
C ALA A 60 24.46 10.49 -10.16
N PHE A 61 23.25 10.87 -10.55
CA PHE A 61 22.05 10.07 -10.31
C PHE A 61 22.05 8.76 -11.10
N VAL A 62 22.41 8.78 -12.39
CA VAL A 62 22.57 7.58 -13.22
C VAL A 62 23.59 6.64 -12.60
N ALA A 63 24.77 7.14 -12.24
CA ALA A 63 25.80 6.33 -11.58
C ALA A 63 25.28 5.69 -10.29
N SER A 64 24.51 6.42 -9.48
CA SER A 64 23.91 5.88 -8.26
C SER A 64 22.91 4.74 -8.53
N ARG A 65 22.14 4.84 -9.64
CA ARG A 65 21.11 3.87 -10.02
C ARG A 65 21.65 2.64 -10.74
N LEU A 66 22.84 2.73 -11.31
CA LEU A 66 23.56 1.61 -11.92
C LEU A 66 24.55 0.93 -10.94
N SER A 67 24.64 1.42 -9.70
CA SER A 67 25.49 0.82 -8.67
C SER A 67 24.97 -0.56 -8.25
N LYS A 68 25.90 -1.47 -7.91
CA LYS A 68 25.58 -2.81 -7.40
C LYS A 68 24.77 -2.76 -6.10
N ASP A 69 25.04 -1.78 -5.25
CA ASP A 69 24.30 -1.59 -3.99
C ASP A 69 22.83 -1.26 -4.27
N PHE A 70 22.57 -0.37 -5.23
CA PHE A 70 21.20 -0.07 -5.63
C PHE A 70 20.51 -1.26 -6.26
N GLU A 71 21.18 -1.99 -7.15
CA GLU A 71 20.64 -3.19 -7.80
C GLU A 71 20.24 -4.27 -6.78
N SER A 72 21.11 -4.53 -5.80
CA SER A 72 20.85 -5.47 -4.71
C SER A 72 19.60 -5.07 -3.91
N VAL A 73 19.55 -3.82 -3.44
CA VAL A 73 18.40 -3.30 -2.67
C VAL A 73 17.12 -3.30 -3.51
N HIS A 74 17.22 -2.93 -4.80
CA HIS A 74 16.08 -2.93 -5.72
C HIS A 74 15.52 -4.34 -5.92
N SER A 75 16.39 -5.33 -6.15
CA SER A 75 16.01 -6.74 -6.33
C SER A 75 15.36 -7.31 -5.06
N GLN A 76 15.94 -7.06 -3.89
CA GLN A 76 15.34 -7.47 -2.60
C GLN A 76 13.94 -6.90 -2.42
N HIS A 77 13.74 -5.61 -2.69
CA HIS A 77 12.41 -4.99 -2.59
C HIS A 77 11.42 -5.52 -3.63
N ALA A 78 11.87 -5.86 -4.84
CA ALA A 78 11.03 -6.50 -5.86
C ALA A 78 10.54 -7.88 -5.38
N GLN A 79 11.44 -8.71 -4.85
CA GLN A 79 11.11 -10.02 -4.28
C GLN A 79 10.14 -9.91 -3.09
N ILE A 80 10.31 -8.91 -2.21
CA ILE A 80 9.36 -8.66 -1.11
C ILE A 80 7.98 -8.27 -1.66
N ARG A 81 7.92 -7.43 -2.70
CA ARG A 81 6.65 -7.01 -3.32
C ARG A 81 5.92 -8.16 -4.01
N GLU A 82 6.66 -9.09 -4.60
CA GLU A 82 6.12 -10.28 -5.26
C GLU A 82 5.41 -11.21 -4.27
N LYS A 83 5.91 -11.29 -3.03
CA LYS A 83 5.27 -12.06 -1.94
C LYS A 83 3.92 -11.49 -1.46
N LEU A 84 3.53 -10.28 -1.90
CA LEU A 84 2.23 -9.72 -1.54
C LEU A 84 1.10 -10.37 -2.35
N GLU A 85 0.54 -11.42 -1.77
CA GLU A 85 -0.43 -12.32 -2.38
C GLU A 85 -1.80 -11.67 -2.61
N TYR A 86 -2.31 -10.92 -1.63
CA TYR A 86 -3.71 -10.46 -1.63
C TYR A 86 -3.83 -8.96 -1.92
N ASN A 87 -3.55 -8.55 -3.15
CA ASN A 87 -3.63 -7.15 -3.56
C ASN A 87 -5.08 -6.62 -3.52
N HIS A 88 -5.29 -5.43 -2.96
CA HIS A 88 -6.60 -4.76 -2.96
C HIS A 88 -6.83 -3.95 -4.24
N ARG A 89 -8.08 -3.65 -4.55
CA ARG A 89 -8.56 -2.95 -5.75
C ARG A 89 -9.14 -1.54 -5.49
N LEU A 90 -8.90 -1.01 -4.28
CA LEU A 90 -9.42 0.29 -3.85
C LEU A 90 -8.77 1.53 -4.49
N SER A 91 -7.68 1.38 -5.25
CA SER A 91 -6.99 2.50 -5.91
C SER A 91 -6.72 3.65 -4.91
N ARG A 92 -6.91 4.91 -5.34
CA ARG A 92 -6.74 6.12 -4.53
C ARG A 92 -7.79 6.31 -3.43
N LYS A 93 -8.93 5.60 -3.52
CA LYS A 93 -10.02 5.68 -2.54
C LYS A 93 -9.59 5.13 -1.18
N GLY A 94 -8.80 4.05 -1.20
CA GLY A 94 -8.37 3.37 0.02
C GLY A 94 -9.54 2.81 0.83
N TYR A 95 -9.24 2.39 2.07
CA TYR A 95 -10.25 1.83 2.98
C TYR A 95 -11.20 2.89 3.55
N ALA A 96 -10.72 4.10 3.86
CA ALA A 96 -11.56 5.18 4.34
C ALA A 96 -12.69 5.51 3.34
N GLY A 97 -12.35 5.71 2.06
CA GLY A 97 -13.39 5.94 1.06
C GLY A 97 -14.20 4.69 0.70
N LEU A 98 -13.79 3.48 1.10
CA LEU A 98 -14.66 2.30 1.03
C LEU A 98 -15.69 2.34 2.15
N GLU A 99 -15.28 2.67 3.38
CA GLU A 99 -16.16 2.84 4.54
C GLU A 99 -17.22 3.91 4.26
N ASP A 100 -16.82 5.07 3.74
CA ASP A 100 -17.76 6.15 3.37
C ASP A 100 -18.86 5.66 2.40
N GLN A 101 -18.48 4.88 1.38
CA GLN A 101 -19.46 4.32 0.43
C GLN A 101 -20.39 3.28 1.04
N LEU A 102 -19.92 2.56 2.06
CA LEU A 102 -20.74 1.58 2.76
C LEU A 102 -21.72 2.27 3.70
N GLU A 103 -21.29 3.32 4.37
CA GLU A 103 -22.17 4.13 5.22
C GLU A 103 -23.28 4.80 4.39
N GLU A 104 -22.98 5.29 3.18
CA GLU A 104 -23.99 5.86 2.27
C GLU A 104 -25.04 4.84 1.81
N THR A 105 -24.65 3.57 1.64
CA THR A 105 -25.54 2.54 1.09
C THR A 105 -26.27 1.73 2.17
N MET A 106 -25.67 1.60 3.36
CA MET A 106 -26.19 0.86 4.50
C MET A 106 -25.84 1.60 5.80
N PRO A 107 -26.52 2.72 6.09
CA PRO A 107 -26.17 3.56 7.23
C PRO A 107 -26.34 2.81 8.55
N GLY A 108 -25.38 2.99 9.46
CA GLY A 108 -25.39 2.40 10.79
C GLY A 108 -25.05 0.91 10.87
N VAL A 109 -24.66 0.28 9.76
CA VAL A 109 -24.19 -1.12 9.78
C VAL A 109 -22.70 -1.14 10.12
N GLU A 110 -22.37 -1.59 11.33
CA GLU A 110 -20.98 -1.80 11.74
C GLU A 110 -20.30 -2.78 10.78
N THR A 111 -19.34 -2.27 10.02
CA THR A 111 -18.66 -3.07 9.00
C THR A 111 -17.41 -3.70 9.60
N ASP A 112 -17.48 -5.00 9.86
CA ASP A 112 -16.32 -5.77 10.29
C ASP A 112 -15.15 -5.68 9.28
N ARG A 113 -13.90 -5.68 9.78
CA ARG A 113 -12.71 -5.53 8.93
C ARG A 113 -12.53 -6.70 7.95
N SER A 114 -13.08 -7.89 8.24
CA SER A 114 -13.07 -9.00 7.28
C SER A 114 -13.99 -8.71 6.08
N THR A 115 -15.13 -8.05 6.32
CA THR A 115 -16.02 -7.55 5.27
C THR A 115 -15.34 -6.47 4.43
N LEU A 116 -14.66 -5.51 5.06
CA LEU A 116 -13.88 -4.50 4.36
C LEU A 116 -12.78 -5.14 3.51
N TRP A 117 -12.06 -6.13 4.07
CA TRP A 117 -11.01 -6.84 3.36
C TRP A 117 -11.55 -7.55 2.11
N LYS A 118 -12.72 -8.19 2.20
CA LYS A 118 -13.38 -8.88 1.09
C LYS A 118 -13.83 -7.88 0.02
N ARG A 119 -14.59 -6.84 0.40
CA ARG A 119 -15.06 -5.80 -0.53
C ARG A 119 -13.92 -5.06 -1.22
N ALA A 120 -12.81 -4.84 -0.52
CA ALA A 120 -11.61 -4.24 -1.10
C ALA A 120 -11.00 -5.03 -2.27
N ARG A 121 -11.40 -6.30 -2.47
CA ARG A 121 -10.87 -7.20 -3.50
C ARG A 121 -11.91 -7.58 -4.54
N GLN A 122 -13.12 -7.07 -4.43
CA GLN A 122 -14.16 -7.23 -5.44
C GLN A 122 -13.90 -6.33 -6.65
N ASP A 123 -14.34 -6.77 -7.81
CA ASP A 123 -14.48 -5.93 -9.00
C ASP A 123 -15.80 -5.15 -8.98
N LYS A 124 -16.05 -4.37 -10.03
CA LYS A 124 -17.26 -3.56 -10.19
C LYS A 124 -18.57 -4.37 -10.25
N HIS A 125 -18.48 -5.68 -10.45
CA HIS A 125 -19.61 -6.61 -10.49
C HIS A 125 -19.73 -7.43 -9.19
N GLY A 126 -18.87 -7.18 -8.19
CA GLY A 126 -18.85 -7.92 -6.93
C GLY A 126 -18.04 -9.22 -6.98
N ASN A 127 -17.40 -9.56 -8.11
CA ASN A 127 -16.62 -10.78 -8.25
C ASN A 127 -15.22 -10.60 -7.69
N ILE A 128 -14.58 -11.69 -7.26
CA ILE A 128 -13.18 -11.73 -6.85
C ILE A 128 -12.41 -12.51 -7.93
N PRO A 129 -11.69 -11.83 -8.84
CA PRO A 129 -11.12 -12.52 -10.00
C PRO A 129 -9.91 -13.41 -9.67
N ASP A 130 -9.19 -13.10 -8.59
CA ASP A 130 -8.04 -13.91 -8.16
C ASP A 130 -8.53 -15.15 -7.41
N PRO A 131 -8.26 -16.37 -7.90
CA PRO A 131 -8.75 -17.60 -7.27
C PRO A 131 -8.28 -17.79 -5.83
N LYS A 132 -7.03 -17.43 -5.51
CA LYS A 132 -6.48 -17.56 -4.15
C LYS A 132 -7.18 -16.60 -3.19
N VAL A 133 -7.45 -15.38 -3.66
CA VAL A 133 -8.24 -14.42 -2.89
C VAL A 133 -9.68 -14.89 -2.72
N ALA A 134 -10.26 -15.50 -3.75
CA ALA A 134 -11.62 -16.04 -3.69
C ALA A 134 -11.75 -17.19 -2.68
N GLU A 135 -10.76 -18.09 -2.60
CA GLU A 135 -10.70 -19.12 -1.56
C GLU A 135 -10.68 -18.51 -0.15
N LYS A 136 -9.84 -17.49 0.08
CA LYS A 136 -9.81 -16.78 1.36
C LYS A 136 -11.11 -16.06 1.67
N ALA A 137 -11.77 -15.49 0.67
CA ALA A 137 -13.08 -14.86 0.84
C ALA A 137 -14.16 -15.89 1.24
N LYS A 138 -14.16 -17.08 0.63
CA LYS A 138 -15.06 -18.18 1.03
C LYS A 138 -14.80 -18.64 2.47
N LEU A 139 -13.53 -18.76 2.86
CA LEU A 139 -13.16 -19.11 4.24
C LEU A 139 -13.64 -18.04 5.24
N ILE A 140 -13.54 -16.75 4.88
CA ILE A 140 -14.10 -15.65 5.69
C ILE A 140 -15.61 -15.82 5.84
N ASP A 141 -16.34 -16.10 4.76
CA ASP A 141 -17.80 -16.27 4.80
C ASP A 141 -18.21 -17.45 5.67
N GLU A 142 -17.48 -18.56 5.60
CA GLU A 142 -17.71 -19.73 6.45
C GLU A 142 -17.43 -19.43 7.93
N LEU A 143 -16.34 -18.73 8.24
CA LEU A 143 -16.02 -18.32 9.60
C LEU A 143 -17.05 -17.33 10.16
N GLN A 144 -17.51 -16.36 9.36
CA GLN A 144 -18.59 -15.44 9.76
C GLN A 144 -19.87 -16.21 10.09
N LYS A 145 -20.23 -17.21 9.28
CA LYS A 145 -21.37 -18.09 9.55
C LYS A 145 -21.18 -18.86 10.86
N GLN A 146 -20.03 -19.48 11.08
CA GLN A 146 -19.75 -20.22 12.32
C GLN A 146 -19.78 -19.31 13.57
N VAL A 147 -19.37 -18.05 13.44
CA VAL A 147 -19.49 -17.05 14.51
C VAL A 147 -20.97 -16.73 14.78
N SER A 148 -21.77 -16.51 13.74
CA SER A 148 -23.21 -16.23 13.89
C SER A 148 -24.00 -17.40 14.51
N GLU A 149 -23.54 -18.64 14.28
CA GLU A 149 -24.08 -19.86 14.88
C GLU A 149 -23.52 -20.16 16.27
N GLY A 150 -22.60 -19.32 16.80
CA GLY A 150 -21.98 -19.50 18.11
C GLY A 150 -20.95 -20.64 18.19
N LYS A 151 -20.56 -21.24 17.07
CA LYS A 151 -19.59 -22.34 16.99
C LYS A 151 -18.15 -21.85 17.15
N VAL A 152 -17.88 -20.62 16.74
CA VAL A 152 -16.57 -19.97 16.84
C VAL A 152 -16.69 -18.70 17.66
N ARG A 153 -15.82 -18.55 18.65
CA ARG A 153 -15.69 -17.32 19.43
C ARG A 153 -14.56 -16.46 18.86
N VAL A 154 -14.88 -15.20 18.59
CA VAL A 154 -13.91 -14.16 18.25
C VAL A 154 -13.60 -13.33 19.49
N ASP A 155 -12.34 -12.95 19.67
CA ASP A 155 -11.92 -12.10 20.79
C ASP A 155 -10.64 -11.32 20.45
N GLY A 156 -10.68 -10.01 20.67
CA GLY A 156 -9.58 -9.09 20.38
C GLY A 156 -8.94 -9.32 19.01
N SER A 157 -7.64 -9.62 19.00
CA SER A 157 -6.87 -9.87 17.77
C SER A 157 -7.18 -11.20 17.07
N LYS A 158 -7.91 -12.12 17.73
CA LYS A 158 -8.36 -13.40 17.18
C LYS A 158 -9.76 -13.26 16.60
N ASP A 159 -9.86 -12.42 15.58
CA ASP A 159 -11.08 -12.21 14.80
C ASP A 159 -11.10 -13.06 13.53
N VAL A 160 -12.21 -12.97 12.78
CA VAL A 160 -12.44 -13.72 11.53
C VAL A 160 -11.30 -13.52 10.53
N LEU A 161 -10.83 -12.28 10.35
CA LEU A 161 -9.81 -11.98 9.34
C LEU A 161 -8.46 -12.60 9.71
N THR A 162 -8.06 -12.51 10.99
CA THR A 162 -6.85 -13.18 11.49
C THR A 162 -6.97 -14.70 11.38
N MET A 163 -8.14 -15.27 11.65
CA MET A 163 -8.36 -16.71 11.50
C MET A 163 -8.23 -17.19 10.05
N ALA A 164 -8.72 -16.41 9.08
CA ALA A 164 -8.66 -16.77 7.67
C ALA A 164 -7.27 -16.59 7.03
N LEU A 165 -6.55 -15.54 7.45
CA LEU A 165 -5.30 -15.09 6.81
C LEU A 165 -4.05 -15.26 7.68
N GLY A 166 -4.18 -15.82 8.88
CA GLY A 166 -3.09 -15.94 9.84
C GLY A 166 -2.80 -14.64 10.59
N PRO A 167 -1.72 -14.61 11.40
CA PRO A 167 -1.38 -13.47 12.26
C PRO A 167 -1.06 -12.19 11.47
N GLU A 168 -1.30 -11.04 12.11
CA GLU A 168 -0.98 -9.72 11.55
C GLU A 168 0.51 -9.43 11.59
N HIS A 169 0.99 -8.66 10.62
CA HIS A 169 2.36 -8.16 10.64
C HIS A 169 2.52 -7.00 11.64
N PRO A 170 3.69 -6.84 12.26
CA PRO A 170 3.97 -5.70 13.11
C PRO A 170 3.76 -4.36 12.38
N GLY A 171 3.15 -3.39 13.06
CA GLY A 171 3.05 -2.00 12.60
C GLY A 171 1.94 -1.69 11.59
N ARG A 172 1.33 -2.68 10.93
CA ARG A 172 0.21 -2.43 9.99
C ARG A 172 -0.85 -3.51 10.05
N LEU A 173 -2.10 -3.08 10.20
CA LEU A 173 -3.26 -3.96 10.23
C LEU A 173 -3.88 -4.15 8.84
N ARG A 174 -4.23 -5.39 8.49
CA ARG A 174 -4.99 -5.70 7.26
C ARG A 174 -6.47 -5.35 7.41
N GLY A 175 -7.08 -4.92 6.31
CA GLY A 175 -8.52 -4.62 6.25
C GLY A 175 -8.90 -3.25 6.82
N VAL A 176 -7.92 -2.41 7.17
CA VAL A 176 -8.14 -1.11 7.83
C VAL A 176 -7.34 -0.02 7.12
N GLY A 177 -7.74 1.24 7.34
CA GLY A 177 -7.09 2.46 6.84
C GLY A 177 -5.56 2.50 7.05
N ALA A 178 -4.89 3.32 6.24
CA ALA A 178 -3.44 3.45 6.29
C ALA A 178 -2.98 4.04 7.64
N GLY A 179 -1.96 3.44 8.25
CA GLY A 179 -1.34 3.94 9.49
C GLY A 179 -1.93 3.37 10.78
N ILE A 180 -2.93 2.49 10.70
CA ILE A 180 -3.49 1.80 11.86
C ILE A 180 -2.65 0.57 12.20
N SER A 181 -2.10 0.54 13.41
CA SER A 181 -1.38 -0.61 13.93
C SER A 181 -2.33 -1.56 14.68
N PRO A 182 -2.01 -2.87 14.76
CA PRO A 182 -2.79 -3.82 15.56
C PRO A 182 -2.97 -3.36 17.02
N ARG A 183 -1.96 -2.72 17.62
CA ARG A 183 -2.04 -2.22 18.99
C ARG A 183 -3.07 -1.13 19.18
N GLN A 184 -3.13 -0.16 18.26
CA GLN A 184 -4.10 0.93 18.30
C GLN A 184 -5.52 0.41 18.09
N TYR A 185 -5.69 -0.56 17.20
CA TYR A 185 -7.00 -1.08 16.85
C TYR A 185 -7.56 -2.02 17.94
N PHE A 186 -6.74 -2.94 18.45
CA PHE A 186 -7.15 -3.93 19.46
C PHE A 186 -6.90 -3.45 20.91
N ASN A 187 -6.55 -2.18 21.12
CA ASN A 187 -6.25 -1.61 22.45
C ASN A 187 -5.25 -2.44 23.28
N LEU A 188 -4.20 -2.97 22.64
CA LEU A 188 -3.22 -3.81 23.30
C LEU A 188 -2.31 -2.98 24.23
N PRO A 189 -1.86 -3.52 25.38
CA PRO A 189 -0.99 -2.81 26.32
C PRO A 189 0.32 -2.37 25.67
N LYS A 190 0.88 -1.26 26.18
CA LYS A 190 2.23 -0.81 25.80
C LYS A 190 3.26 -1.80 26.36
N PRO A 191 4.30 -2.15 25.58
CA PRO A 191 5.40 -2.97 26.04
C PRO A 191 6.25 -2.25 27.08
#